data_AF-Q2C317-F1
#
_entry.id   AF-Q2C317-F1
#
_cell.length_a   1.000
_cell.length_b   1.000
_cell.length_c   1.000
_cell.angle_alpha   90.00
_cell.angle_beta   90.00
_cell.angle_gamma   90.00
#
_symmetry.space_group_name_H-M   'P 1'
#
loop_
_entity.id
_entity.type
_entity.pdbx_description
1 polymer ?
#
loop_
_entity_poly.entity_id
_entity_poly.type
_entity_poly.pdbx_seq_one_letter_code
_entity_poly.pdbx_strand_id
1 'polypeptide(L)' 'MCFIAVGMAEVSSCEITVKEGQHLDKGDELGMFHFGGSTHCLVFGPDVKLAFDFHNTIPGLDATNIPVCSRIATVLSDK' A
#
# COMPACT_ATOMS: atom_id res chain seq x y z
N MET A 1 9.27 -4.31 -5.30
CA MET A 1 8.36 -3.57 -4.39
C MET A 1 7.88 -4.57 -3.36
N CYS A 2 7.79 -4.16 -2.10
CA CYS A 2 7.33 -4.99 -1.00
C CYS A 2 6.13 -4.31 -0.34
N PHE A 3 5.07 -5.08 -0.11
CA PHE A 3 3.91 -4.66 0.67
C PHE A 3 4.04 -5.23 2.09
N ILE A 4 3.86 -4.37 3.09
CA ILE A 4 3.90 -4.74 4.50
C ILE A 4 2.55 -4.38 5.10
N ALA A 5 1.78 -5.41 5.48
CA ALA A 5 0.57 -5.25 6.27
C ALA A 5 0.94 -5.04 7.74
N VAL A 6 0.35 -4.03 8.39
CA VAL A 6 0.62 -3.69 9.79
C VAL A 6 -0.70 -3.72 10.56
N GLY A 7 -0.85 -4.72 11.43
CA GLY A 7 -1.94 -4.79 12.38
C GLY A 7 -1.61 -4.09 13.69
N MET A 8 -2.65 -3.67 14.42
CA MET A 8 -2.56 -3.17 15.78
C MET A 8 -3.09 -4.22 16.76
N ALA A 9 -2.22 -4.72 17.64
CA ALA A 9 -2.35 -5.97 18.38
C ALA A 9 -3.69 -6.21 19.13
N GLU A 10 -4.37 -5.15 19.58
CA GLU A 10 -5.57 -5.29 20.41
C GLU A 10 -6.89 -5.09 19.66
N VAL A 11 -6.87 -4.45 18.48
CA VAL A 11 -8.11 -4.03 17.78
C VAL A 11 -8.14 -4.33 16.30
N SER A 12 -7.05 -4.82 15.70
CA SER A 12 -7.04 -5.17 14.27
C SER A 12 -6.08 -6.31 13.98
N SER A 13 -6.44 -7.14 13.01
CA SER A 13 -5.58 -8.22 12.50
C SER A 13 -5.42 -8.11 10.99
N CYS A 14 -4.34 -8.70 10.48
CA CYS A 14 -4.12 -8.87 9.06
C CYS A 14 -4.39 -10.34 8.72
N GLU A 15 -5.24 -10.58 7.73
CA GLU A 15 -5.37 -11.90 7.12
C GLU A 15 -4.67 -11.87 5.77
N ILE A 16 -3.68 -12.73 5.59
CA ILE A 16 -2.94 -12.89 4.33
C ILE A 16 -3.47 -14.16 3.66
N THR A 17 -4.04 -14.01 2.46
CA THR A 17 -4.67 -15.11 1.73
C THR A 17 -3.77 -15.71 0.65
N VAL A 18 -2.73 -14.97 0.25
CA VAL A 18 -1.72 -15.42 -0.72
C VAL A 18 -0.71 -16.38 -0.11
N LYS A 19 -0.12 -17.24 -0.95
CA LYS A 19 0.86 -18.25 -0.55
C LYS A 19 2.22 -18.01 -1.17
N GLU A 20 3.26 -18.51 -0.51
CA GLU A 20 4.61 -18.49 -1.07
C GLU A 20 4.65 -19.20 -2.44
N GLY A 21 5.31 -18.58 -3.41
CA GLY A 21 5.38 -19.06 -4.79
C GLY A 21 4.15 -18.78 -5.66
N GLN A 22 3.08 -18.21 -5.11
CA GLN A 22 1.91 -17.81 -5.89
C GLN A 22 2.26 -16.65 -6.83
N HIS A 23 1.97 -16.81 -8.11
CA HIS A 23 1.98 -15.71 -9.07
C HIS A 23 0.74 -14.84 -8.88
N LEU A 24 0.89 -13.53 -9.02
CA LEU A 24 -0.16 -12.55 -8.82
C LEU A 24 -0.14 -11.55 -9.97
N ASP A 25 -1.33 -11.25 -10.47
CA ASP A 25 -1.58 -10.21 -11.45
C ASP A 25 -1.97 -8.89 -10.76
N LYS A 26 -1.84 -7.79 -11.51
CA LYS A 26 -2.25 -6.48 -11.00
C LYS A 26 -3.76 -6.47 -10.72
N GLY A 27 -4.12 -6.25 -9.46
CA GLY A 27 -5.50 -6.20 -9.01
C GLY A 27 -5.93 -7.45 -8.23
N ASP A 28 -5.08 -8.47 -8.16
CA ASP A 28 -5.32 -9.65 -7.34
C ASP A 28 -5.34 -9.30 -5.85
N GLU A 29 -6.21 -9.99 -5.12
CA GLU A 29 -6.33 -9.84 -3.67
C GLU A 29 -5.13 -10.46 -2.95
N LEU A 30 -4.53 -9.71 -2.02
CA LEU A 30 -3.43 -10.19 -1.18
C LEU A 30 -3.91 -10.74 0.17
N GLY A 31 -5.11 -10.33 0.57
CA GLY A 31 -5.67 -10.52 1.88
C GLY A 31 -6.48 -9.29 2.31
N MET A 32 -6.72 -9.18 3.61
CA MET A 32 -7.59 -8.14 4.16
C MET A 32 -7.19 -7.75 5.57
N PHE A 33 -7.61 -6.55 5.95
CA PHE A 33 -7.54 -6.11 7.33
C PHE A 33 -8.87 -6.34 8.02
N HIS A 34 -8.83 -6.86 9.24
CA HIS A 34 -9.98 -6.98 10.12
C HIS A 34 -9.99 -5.83 11.10
N PHE A 35 -11.14 -5.15 11.21
CA PHE A 35 -11.37 -4.00 12.09
C PHE A 35 -10.48 -2.76 11.80
N GLY A 36 -10.86 -1.61 12.36
CA GLY A 36 -10.16 -0.34 12.15
C GLY A 36 -8.83 -0.25 12.91
N GLY A 37 -7.90 0.58 12.44
CA GLY A 37 -6.60 0.85 13.09
C GLY A 37 -5.40 0.10 12.50
N SER A 38 -5.64 -0.77 11.52
CA SER A 38 -4.60 -1.36 10.69
C SER A 38 -4.08 -0.38 9.63
N THR A 39 -2.89 -0.63 9.12
CA THR A 39 -2.26 0.17 8.07
C THR A 39 -1.36 -0.67 7.18
N HIS A 40 -0.72 -0.04 6.20
CA HIS A 40 0.23 -0.68 5.32
C HIS A 40 1.40 0.23 4.97
N CYS A 41 2.50 -0.38 4.55
CA CYS A 41 3.65 0.30 3.99
C CYS A 41 4.03 -0.33 2.63
N LEU A 42 4.35 0.52 1.66
CA LEU A 42 4.91 0.10 0.38
C LEU A 42 6.39 0.50 0.34
N VAL A 43 7.27 -0.49 0.18
CA VAL A 43 8.71 -0.27 0.07
C VAL A 43 9.14 -0.49 -1.38
N PHE A 44 9.85 0.50 -1.92
CA PHE A 44 10.40 0.48 -3.27
C PHE A 44 11.93 0.39 -3.21
N GLY A 45 12.53 -0.24 -4.22
CA GLY A 45 13.99 -0.34 -4.29
C GLY A 45 14.64 1.05 -4.44
N PRO A 46 15.91 1.20 -4.04
CA PRO A 46 16.59 2.51 -4.03
C PRO A 46 16.61 3.20 -5.39
N ASP A 47 16.66 2.43 -6.48
CA ASP A 47 16.70 2.95 -7.85
C ASP A 47 15.30 3.24 -8.45
N VAL A 48 14.23 2.93 -7.71
CA VAL A 48 12.87 3.16 -8.18
C VAL A 48 12.48 4.63 -7.95
N LYS A 49 12.49 5.40 -9.03
CA LYS A 49 12.02 6.79 -9.03
C LYS A 49 10.49 6.84 -9.14
N LEU A 50 9.83 7.50 -8.19
CA LEU A 50 8.37 7.65 -8.17
C LEU A 50 7.98 9.13 -8.26
N ALA A 51 7.08 9.45 -9.18
CA ALA A 51 6.31 10.69 -9.13
C ALA A 51 5.03 10.41 -8.32
N PHE A 52 5.00 10.86 -7.06
CA PHE A 52 3.85 10.71 -6.19
C PHE A 52 2.69 11.65 -6.58
N ASP A 53 1.48 11.16 -6.39
CA ASP A 53 0.24 11.92 -6.51
C ASP A 53 -0.46 11.92 -5.15
N PHE A 54 -0.33 13.03 -4.44
CA PHE A 54 -0.90 13.19 -3.10
C PHE A 54 -2.32 13.76 -3.14
N HIS A 55 -2.97 13.90 -4.30
CA HIS A 55 -4.36 14.38 -4.41
C HIS A 55 -4.64 15.68 -3.64
N ASN A 56 -3.72 16.65 -3.74
CA ASN A 56 -3.76 17.94 -3.02
C ASN A 56 -3.70 17.84 -1.49
N THR A 57 -3.29 16.70 -0.94
CA THR A 57 -2.99 16.56 0.49
C THR A 57 -1.49 16.63 0.75
N ILE A 58 -1.12 17.03 1.96
CA ILE A 58 0.27 17.00 2.42
C ILE A 58 0.41 15.77 3.31
N PRO A 59 1.36 14.85 3.03
CA PRO A 59 1.59 13.70 3.90
C PRO A 59 1.89 14.14 5.34
N GLY A 60 1.15 13.58 6.30
CA GLY A 60 1.26 13.94 7.71
C GLY A 60 0.05 13.51 8.52
N LEU A 61 -0.02 13.98 9.77
CA LEU A 61 -1.12 13.67 10.70
C LEU A 61 -2.45 14.29 10.26
N ASP A 62 -2.41 15.40 9.52
CA ASP A 62 -3.58 16.16 9.06
C ASP A 62 -3.96 15.82 7.60
N ALA A 63 -3.45 14.71 7.06
CA ALA A 63 -3.74 14.29 5.70
C ALA A 63 -5.22 13.96 5.51
N THR A 64 -5.74 14.21 4.31
CA THR A 64 -7.11 13.88 3.92
C THR A 64 -7.17 12.55 3.19
N ASN A 65 -8.33 11.89 3.23
CA ASN A 65 -8.52 10.61 2.58
C ASN A 65 -8.30 10.69 1.06
N ILE A 66 -7.50 9.76 0.54
CA ILE A 66 -7.40 9.48 -0.90
C ILE A 66 -8.42 8.37 -1.22
N PRO A 67 -9.27 8.51 -2.25
CA PRO A 67 -10.25 7.49 -2.58
C PRO A 67 -9.59 6.14 -2.93
N VAL A 68 -10.25 5.04 -2.56
CA VAL A 68 -9.78 3.68 -2.89
C VAL A 68 -9.62 3.53 -4.41
N CYS A 69 -8.60 2.79 -4.83
CA CYS A 69 -8.21 2.60 -6.24
C CYS A 69 -7.70 3.87 -6.96
N SER A 70 -7.49 4.99 -6.25
CA SER A 70 -6.83 6.15 -6.83
C SER A 70 -5.34 5.87 -7.06
N ARG A 71 -4.79 6.48 -8.11
CA ARG A 71 -3.35 6.47 -8.38
C ARG A 71 -2.60 7.21 -7.28
N ILE A 72 -1.64 6.56 -6.63
CA ILE A 72 -0.80 7.20 -5.59
C ILE A 72 0.61 7.57 -6.07
N ALA A 73 1.09 6.93 -7.14
CA ALA A 73 2.39 7.21 -7.73
C ALA A 73 2.49 6.68 -9.17
N THR A 74 3.50 7.11 -9.89
CA THR A 74 3.91 6.56 -11.20
C THR A 74 5.41 6.37 -11.21
N VAL A 75 5.86 5.19 -11.68
CA VAL A 75 7.30 4.92 -11.85
C VAL A 75 7.81 5.77 -13.00
N LEU A 76 8.87 6.53 -12.74
CA LEU A 76 9.60 7.27 -13.76
C LEU A 76 10.61 6.31 -14.39
N SER A 77 10.47 6.05 -15.69
CA SER A 77 11.49 5.34 -16.46
C SER A 77 12.40 6.39 -17.09
N ASP A 78 13.71 6.24 -16.86
CA ASP A 78 14.70 6.82 -17.75
C ASP A 78 14.56 6.04 -19.08
N LYS A 79 14.18 6.71 -20.16
CA LYS A 79 14.23 6.13 -21.51
C LYS A 79 15.65 6.18 -22.04
#